data_AF-A0AAU0L1M3-F1
#
_entry.id   AF-A0AAU0L1M3-F1
#
_cell.length_a   1.000
_cell.length_b   1.000
_cell.length_c   1.000
_cell.angle_alpha   90.00
_cell.angle_beta   90.00
_cell.angle_gamma   90.00
#
_symmetry.space_group_name_H-M   'P 1'
#
loop_
_entity.id
_entity.type
_entity.pdbx_description
1 polymer ?
#
loop_
_entity_poly.entity_id
_entity_poly.type
_entity_poly.pdbx_seq_one_letter_code
_entity_poly.pdbx_strand_id
1 'polypeptide(L)'
;MNRFLTAVCITASSICLPITSHSAVQALASRVIYNGDAKAATLTIRNNADKAYMVQNWIEAGEAPLADTKVPFVITPPLLKLDSKKKLY
;
A
#
# COMPACT_ATOMS: atom_id res chain seq x y z
N MET A 1 -30.99 29.08 -23.36
CA MET A 1 -29.56 28.90 -23.66
C MET A 1 -28.67 28.94 -22.41
N ASN A 2 -28.71 29.99 -21.58
CA ASN A 2 -27.76 30.15 -20.45
C ASN A 2 -27.77 29.01 -19.42
N ARG A 3 -28.93 28.51 -18.99
CA ARG A 3 -29.00 27.48 -17.93
C ARG A 3 -28.34 26.14 -18.32
N PHE A 4 -28.40 25.79 -19.61
CA PHE A 4 -27.77 24.58 -20.13
C PHE A 4 -26.25 24.73 -20.19
N LEU A 5 -25.77 25.89 -20.66
CA LEU A 5 -24.36 26.20 -20.72
C LEU A 5 -23.73 26.26 -19.31
N THR A 6 -24.44 26.84 -18.33
CA THR A 6 -23.98 26.86 -16.93
C THR A 6 -23.92 25.46 -16.33
N ALA A 7 -24.91 24.60 -16.61
CA ALA A 7 -24.93 23.22 -16.13
C ALA A 7 -23.74 22.42 -16.68
N VAL A 8 -23.41 22.58 -17.97
CA VAL A 8 -22.26 21.94 -18.63
C VAL A 8 -20.93 22.43 -18.02
N CYS A 9 -20.78 23.72 -17.75
CA CYS A 9 -19.57 24.26 -17.12
C CYS A 9 -19.36 23.71 -15.70
N ILE A 10 -20.42 23.54 -14.91
CA ILE A 10 -20.33 22.98 -13.56
C ILE A 10 -19.94 21.50 -13.60
N THR A 11 -20.55 20.71 -14.50
CA THR A 11 -20.21 19.28 -14.62
C THR A 11 -18.78 19.06 -15.13
N ALA A 12 -18.34 19.86 -16.11
CA ALA A 12 -16.96 19.80 -16.60
C ALA A 12 -15.93 20.17 -15.51
N SER A 13 -16.25 21.15 -14.66
CA SER A 13 -15.36 21.55 -13.55
C SER A 13 -15.21 20.47 -12.50
N SER A 14 -16.29 19.75 -12.17
CA SER A 14 -16.25 18.65 -11.18
C SER A 14 -15.46 17.43 -11.66
N ILE A 15 -15.39 17.17 -12.97
CA ILE A 15 -14.61 16.06 -13.55
C ILE A 15 -13.10 16.31 -13.49
N CYS A 16 -12.65 17.57 -13.48
CA CYS A 16 -11.23 17.92 -13.51
C CYS A 16 -10.56 17.98 -12.11
N LEU A 17 -11.27 17.64 -11.03
CA LEU A 17 -10.66 17.64 -9.71
C LEU A 17 -9.80 16.37 -9.51
N PRO A 18 -8.50 16.50 -9.17
CA PRO A 18 -7.67 15.35 -8.91
C PRO A 18 -8.13 14.64 -7.63
N ILE A 19 -8.39 13.33 -7.75
CA ILE A 19 -8.56 12.45 -6.59
C ILE A 19 -7.19 12.24 -5.91
N THR A 20 -6.90 13.02 -4.88
CA THR A 20 -5.68 12.86 -4.09
C THR A 20 -5.85 11.71 -3.10
N SER A 21 -5.14 10.62 -3.31
CA SER A 21 -5.00 9.57 -2.29
C SER A 21 -3.75 9.83 -1.47
N HIS A 22 -3.88 9.72 -0.15
CA HIS A 22 -2.78 9.87 0.79
C HIS A 22 -2.50 8.52 1.45
N SER A 23 -1.25 8.07 1.38
CA SER A 23 -0.77 6.94 2.18
C SER A 23 0.47 7.37 2.95
N ALA A 24 0.52 7.02 4.23
CA ALA A 24 1.73 7.18 5.02
C ALA A 24 2.81 6.18 4.57
N VAL A 25 2.46 4.89 4.50
CA VAL A 25 3.39 3.80 4.21
C VAL A 25 3.06 3.18 2.85
N GLN A 26 4.07 3.06 1.99
CA GLN A 26 3.98 2.45 0.67
C GLN A 26 4.94 1.28 0.54
N ALA A 27 4.43 0.15 0.03
CA ALA A 27 5.25 -0.90 -0.54
C ALA A 27 5.71 -0.46 -1.94
N LEU A 28 6.99 -0.66 -2.26
CA LEU A 28 7.57 -0.29 -3.55
C LEU A 28 7.36 -1.33 -4.65
N ALA A 29 6.69 -2.45 -4.34
CA ALA A 29 6.27 -3.46 -5.29
C ALA A 29 4.87 -3.95 -4.95
N SER A 30 4.09 -4.31 -5.96
CA SER A 30 2.74 -4.90 -5.81
C SER A 30 2.77 -6.41 -5.62
N ARG A 31 3.92 -7.06 -5.85
CA ARG A 31 4.12 -8.50 -5.72
C ARG A 31 5.57 -8.79 -5.35
N VAL A 32 5.76 -9.80 -4.51
CA VAL A 32 7.06 -10.43 -4.25
C VAL A 32 7.05 -11.82 -4.88
N ILE A 33 8.03 -12.12 -5.72
CA ILE A 33 8.23 -13.47 -6.28
C ILE A 33 9.35 -14.12 -5.49
N TYR A 34 9.03 -15.15 -4.71
CA TYR A 34 10.01 -15.94 -3.98
C TYR A 34 10.62 -17.00 -4.91
N ASN A 35 11.94 -16.97 -5.08
CA ASN A 35 12.65 -18.00 -5.84
C ASN A 35 12.94 -19.20 -4.91
N GLY A 36 12.62 -20.42 -5.35
CA GLY A 36 12.79 -21.64 -4.55
C GLY A 36 14.22 -21.91 -4.07
N ASP A 37 15.23 -21.46 -4.82
CA ASP A 37 16.64 -21.62 -4.45
C ASP A 37 17.16 -20.48 -3.55
N ALA A 38 16.36 -19.43 -3.34
CA ALA A 38 16.72 -18.31 -2.48
C ALA A 38 16.41 -18.62 -1.01
N LYS A 39 17.17 -17.99 -0.10
CA LYS A 39 16.94 -18.10 1.35
C LYS A 39 15.90 -17.12 1.89
N ALA A 40 15.67 -16.03 1.16
CA ALA A 40 14.75 -14.96 1.54
C ALA A 40 14.34 -14.15 0.31
N ALA A 41 13.22 -13.45 0.43
CA ALA A 41 12.83 -12.38 -0.47
C ALA A 41 12.58 -11.10 0.35
N THR A 42 12.73 -9.95 -0.30
CA THR A 42 12.74 -8.64 0.37
C THR A 42 11.70 -7.73 -0.26
N LEU A 43 10.93 -7.04 0.57
CA LEU A 43 9.95 -6.04 0.13
C LEU A 43 10.28 -4.69 0.74
N THR A 44 10.69 -3.77 -0.12
CA THR A 44 11.02 -2.43 0.33
C THR A 44 9.77 -1.62 0.63
N ILE A 45 9.72 -1.03 1.82
CA ILE A 45 8.66 -0.15 2.28
C ILE A 45 9.19 1.26 2.54
N ARG A 46 8.33 2.27 2.38
CA ARG A 46 8.67 3.67 2.56
C ARG A 46 7.59 4.41 3.31
N ASN A 47 7.98 5.23 4.29
CA ASN A 47 7.10 6.20 4.91
C ASN A 47 7.31 7.57 4.26
N ASN A 48 6.34 8.04 3.47
CA ASN A 48 6.40 9.36 2.82
C ASN A 48 5.76 10.47 3.67
N ALA A 49 5.13 10.13 4.79
CA ALA A 49 4.56 11.12 5.70
C ALA A 49 5.63 11.82 6.54
N ASP A 50 5.25 12.95 7.14
CA ASP A 50 6.12 13.75 8.02
C ASP A 50 6.14 13.23 9.47
N LYS A 51 5.49 12.09 9.75
CA LYS A 51 5.36 11.47 11.07
C LYS A 51 5.88 10.04 11.03
N ALA A 52 6.39 9.54 12.16
CA ALA A 52 6.75 8.13 12.30
C ALA A 52 5.49 7.25 12.46
N TYR A 53 5.55 6.03 11.94
CA TYR A 53 4.47 5.04 12.04
C TYR A 53 4.99 3.71 12.57
N MET A 54 4.12 2.96 13.24
CA MET A 54 4.36 1.56 13.55
C MET A 54 3.82 0.71 12.39
N VAL A 55 4.64 -0.18 11.85
CA VAL A 55 4.28 -1.07 10.74
C VAL A 55 4.28 -2.50 11.28
N GLN A 56 3.14 -3.17 11.13
CA GLN A 56 2.98 -4.58 11.44
C GLN A 56 2.93 -5.38 10.15
N ASN A 57 3.67 -6.49 10.12
CA ASN A 57 3.77 -7.37 8.97
C ASN A 57 3.31 -8.78 9.36
N TRP A 58 2.46 -9.38 8.55
CA TRP A 58 2.02 -10.77 8.69
C TRP A 58 1.76 -11.38 7.31
N ILE A 59 1.59 -12.71 7.26
CA ILE A 59 1.34 -13.47 6.03
C ILE A 59 0.06 -14.28 6.23
N GLU A 60 -0.82 -14.27 5.24
CA GLU A 60 -2.10 -14.99 5.24
C GLU A 60 -2.19 -15.99 4.08
N ALA A 61 -2.96 -17.06 4.26
CA ALA A 61 -3.13 -18.14 3.28
C ALA A 61 -4.22 -17.83 2.23
N GLY A 62 -4.20 -16.65 1.60
CA GLY A 62 -5.09 -16.29 0.47
C GLY A 62 -6.59 -16.59 0.69
N GLU A 63 -7.33 -16.85 -0.39
CA GLU A 63 -8.79 -17.10 -0.40
C GLU A 63 -9.21 -18.50 0.11
N ALA A 64 -8.29 -19.29 0.68
CA ALA A 64 -8.65 -20.60 1.22
C ALA A 64 -9.37 -20.41 2.57
N PRO A 65 -10.61 -20.92 2.75
CA PRO A 65 -11.39 -20.74 3.97
C PRO A 65 -10.91 -21.72 5.04
N LEU A 66 -9.69 -21.54 5.53
CA LEU A 66 -9.17 -22.28 6.66
C LEU A 66 -8.31 -21.35 7.49
N ALA A 67 -8.89 -20.84 8.57
CA ALA A 67 -8.24 -20.03 9.60
C ALA A 67 -6.95 -20.67 10.17
N ASP A 68 -6.72 -21.96 9.89
CA ASP A 68 -5.59 -22.75 10.38
C ASP A 68 -4.55 -23.13 9.31
N THR A 69 -4.63 -22.61 8.08
CA THR A 69 -3.61 -22.91 7.06
C THR A 69 -2.34 -22.11 7.33
N LYS A 70 -1.36 -22.74 7.97
CA LYS A 70 -0.06 -22.13 8.25
C LYS A 70 0.75 -22.00 6.96
N VAL A 71 0.99 -20.76 6.55
CA VAL A 71 1.88 -20.45 5.41
C VAL A 71 3.33 -20.75 5.82
N PRO A 72 4.12 -21.51 5.02
CA PRO A 72 5.47 -21.95 5.40
C PRO A 72 6.53 -20.84 5.24
N PHE A 73 6.17 -19.61 5.56
CA PHE A 73 7.03 -18.43 5.47
C PHE A 73 7.00 -17.65 6.79
N VAL A 74 8.09 -16.97 7.10
CA VAL A 74 8.19 -16.03 8.21
C VAL A 74 8.54 -14.65 7.66
N ILE A 75 7.98 -13.60 8.25
CA ILE A 75 8.29 -12.21 7.91
C ILE A 75 9.10 -11.57 9.04
N THR A 76 10.12 -10.77 8.70
CA THR A 76 10.99 -10.14 9.69
C THR A 76 11.31 -8.70 9.28
N PRO A 77 11.19 -7.73 10.20
CA PRO A 77 10.57 -7.84 11.53
C PRO A 77 9.02 -7.85 11.43
N PRO A 78 8.31 -8.53 12.35
CA PRO A 78 6.85 -8.55 12.37
C PRO A 78 6.24 -7.23 12.84
N LEU A 79 7.01 -6.42 13.57
CA LEU A 79 6.62 -5.09 14.04
C LEU A 79 7.85 -4.20 14.00
N LEU A 80 7.74 -3.02 13.40
CA LEU A 80 8.81 -2.04 13.40
C LEU A 80 8.28 -0.61 13.46
N LYS A 81 9.10 0.29 14.02
CA LYS A 81 8.88 1.72 13.88
C LYS A 81 9.58 2.21 12.61
N LEU A 82 8.81 2.83 11.70
CA LEU A 82 9.31 3.45 10.49
C LEU A 82 9.26 4.98 10.63
N ASP A 83 10.43 5.60 10.76
CA ASP A 83 10.55 7.05 10.95
C ASP A 83 10.05 7.84 9.73
N SER A 84 9.82 9.14 9.94
CA SER A 84 9.43 10.08 8.89
C SER A 84 10.43 10.06 7.73
N LYS A 85 9.92 10.08 6.48
CA LYS A 85 10.70 10.04 5.22
C LYS A 85 11.66 8.86 5.08
N LYS A 86 11.53 7.80 5.88
CA LYS A 86 12.44 6.65 5.89
C LYS A 86 12.03 5.56 4.89
N LYS A 87 13.04 4.88 4.34
CA LYS A 87 12.91 3.69 3.47
C LYS A 87 13.57 2.51 4.17
N LEU A 88 12.91 1.36 4.19
CA LEU A 88 13.41 0.10 4.74
C LEU A 88 13.38 -0.97 3.65
N TYR A 89 14.42 -1.81 3.61
CA TYR A 89 14.54 -2.93 2.68
C TYR A 89 14.03 -4.20 3.34
#